data_AF-A0A8T3NS89-F1
#
_entry.id   AF-A0A8T3NS89-F1
#
_cell.length_a   1.000
_cell.length_b   1.000
_cell.length_c   1.000
_cell.angle_alpha   90.00
_cell.angle_beta   90.00
_cell.angle_gamma   90.00
#
_symmetry.space_group_name_H-M   'P 1'
#
loop_
_entity.id
_entity.type
_entity.pdbx_description
1 polymer ?
#
loop_
_entity_poly.entity_id
_entity_poly.type
_entity_poly.pdbx_seq_one_letter_code
_entity_poly.pdbx_strand_id
1 'polypeptide(L)'
;MDDGTEVDIKAGDVFDIPPGHDVWVIGDEPAVSVIWGGWRGWGKPPVGERILTTMLLTDIVGSTDLASRIGDSAWDQVLEQHNARVREVLERYRGTEIDTTGDGFLAAFDGAARAVLAGAAVRDATRAMDLETRAAVHTGEVEVVLGNLRGLAVHETARILALADPSEVLISSTTRELASGSGLAFADRGTHQLKGVPTERQVFALVDGGATSPKG
;
A
#
# COMPACT_ATOMS: atom_id res chain seq x y z
N MET A 1 18.45 16.11 9.62
CA MET A 1 19.30 15.13 10.31
C MET A 1 19.44 15.65 11.72
N ASP A 2 19.28 14.82 12.74
CA ASP A 2 19.28 15.25 14.16
C ASP A 2 20.72 15.31 14.74
N ASP A 3 21.73 15.29 13.86
CA ASP A 3 23.17 15.30 14.18
C ASP A 3 23.80 16.71 14.07
N GLY A 4 23.02 17.72 13.65
CA GLY A 4 23.50 19.09 13.45
C GLY A 4 24.39 19.27 12.22
N THR A 5 24.38 18.35 11.26
CA THR A 5 25.14 18.50 10.02
C THR A 5 24.49 19.56 9.12
N GLU A 6 25.23 20.65 8.86
CA GLU A 6 24.87 21.70 7.92
C GLU A 6 25.70 21.57 6.64
N VAL A 7 25.07 21.82 5.48
CA VAL A 7 25.72 21.79 4.16
C VAL A 7 25.32 23.04 3.38
N ASP A 8 26.30 23.82 2.95
CA ASP A 8 26.11 24.95 2.04
C ASP A 8 26.09 24.46 0.58
N ILE A 9 24.98 24.70 -0.11
CA ILE A 9 24.76 24.30 -1.50
C ILE A 9 24.73 25.56 -2.37
N LYS A 10 25.49 25.57 -3.46
CA LYS A 10 25.58 26.69 -4.40
C LYS A 10 24.83 26.39 -5.70
N ALA A 11 24.58 27.45 -6.47
CA ALA A 11 23.97 27.33 -7.79
C ALA A 11 24.82 26.42 -8.70
N GLY A 12 24.18 25.37 -9.25
CA GLY A 12 24.82 24.39 -10.13
C GLY A 12 25.31 23.11 -9.44
N ASP A 13 25.22 23.02 -8.11
CA ASP A 13 25.61 21.82 -7.38
C ASP A 13 24.58 20.69 -7.57
N VAL A 14 25.08 19.45 -7.59
CA VAL A 14 24.29 18.22 -7.52
C VAL A 14 24.61 17.54 -6.20
N PHE A 15 23.59 17.24 -5.41
CA PHE A 15 23.73 16.70 -4.06
C PHE A 15 22.62 15.68 -3.78
N ASP A 16 22.91 14.73 -2.89
CA ASP A 16 21.91 13.84 -2.29
C ASP A 16 21.65 14.32 -0.87
N ILE A 17 20.37 14.54 -0.51
CA ILE A 17 19.98 14.80 0.87
C ILE A 17 19.27 13.57 1.42
N PRO A 18 19.77 12.97 2.50
CA PRO A 18 19.08 11.86 3.15
C PRO A 18 17.77 12.34 3.80
N PRO A 19 16.79 11.43 4.00
CA PRO A 19 15.51 11.77 4.63
C PRO A 19 15.66 12.43 6.02
N GLY A 20 14.67 13.24 6.42
CA GLY A 20 14.60 13.83 7.76
C GLY A 20 15.41 15.12 7.94
N HIS A 21 15.55 15.93 6.89
CA HIS A 21 16.24 17.23 6.89
C HIS A 21 15.24 18.39 6.81
N ASP A 22 15.70 19.60 7.15
CA ASP A 22 14.97 20.84 6.94
C ASP A 22 15.70 21.68 5.88
N VAL A 23 14.96 22.36 5.00
CA VAL A 23 15.52 23.25 3.97
C VAL A 23 14.89 24.63 4.10
N TRP A 24 15.71 25.67 4.08
CA TRP A 24 15.28 27.05 3.94
C TRP A 24 16.16 27.78 2.93
N VAL A 25 15.58 28.77 2.25
CA VAL A 25 16.29 29.63 1.30
C VAL A 25 16.54 30.97 1.98
N ILE A 26 17.77 31.47 1.89
CA ILE A 26 18.15 32.78 2.40
C ILE A 26 18.46 33.70 1.21
N GLY A 27 17.76 34.83 1.12
CA GLY A 27 17.97 35.86 0.09
C GLY A 27 16.67 36.31 -0.57
N ASP A 28 16.78 37.36 -1.39
CA ASP A 28 15.64 38.00 -2.08
C ASP A 28 15.41 37.47 -3.51
N GLU A 29 16.26 36.56 -3.98
CA GLU A 29 16.15 35.95 -5.32
C GLU A 29 15.46 34.58 -5.27
N PRO A 30 14.60 34.25 -6.26
CA PRO A 30 13.97 32.93 -6.32
C PRO A 30 14.99 31.80 -6.51
N ALA A 31 14.99 30.83 -5.60
CA ALA A 31 15.70 29.56 -5.79
C ALA A 31 14.88 28.63 -6.70
N VAL A 32 15.51 28.08 -7.73
CA VAL A 32 14.91 27.06 -8.61
C VAL A 32 15.71 25.77 -8.44
N SER A 33 15.08 24.73 -7.90
CA SER A 33 15.65 23.40 -7.77
C SER A 33 14.90 22.39 -8.63
N VAL A 34 15.63 21.43 -9.19
CA VAL A 34 15.07 20.30 -9.96
C VAL A 34 15.35 19.04 -9.17
N ILE A 35 14.29 18.44 -8.62
CA ILE A 35 14.39 17.26 -7.75
C ILE A 35 13.99 16.02 -8.56
N TRP A 36 14.94 15.09 -8.70
CA TRP A 36 14.76 13.88 -9.49
C TRP A 36 14.11 12.73 -8.70
N GLY A 37 14.06 12.82 -7.36
CA GLY A 37 13.47 11.82 -6.44
C GLY A 37 11.99 12.03 -6.08
N GLY A 38 11.35 13.09 -6.55
CA GLY A 38 9.97 13.44 -6.21
C GLY A 38 9.76 13.88 -4.75
N TRP A 39 8.71 14.67 -4.52
CA TRP A 39 8.35 15.19 -3.18
C TRP A 39 8.14 14.10 -2.12
N ARG A 40 7.80 12.88 -2.55
CA ARG A 40 7.33 11.78 -1.70
C ARG A 40 8.39 11.20 -0.75
N GLY A 41 9.68 11.46 -0.99
CA GLY A 41 10.78 11.04 -0.09
C GLY A 41 11.36 12.18 0.77
N TRP A 42 10.94 13.43 0.55
CA TRP A 42 11.67 14.63 1.00
C TRP A 42 10.84 15.54 1.89
N GLY A 43 9.57 15.75 1.58
CA GLY A 43 8.68 16.55 2.43
C GLY A 43 8.02 15.70 3.50
N LYS A 44 8.03 16.13 4.77
CA LYS A 44 6.96 15.73 5.67
C LYS A 44 5.65 16.16 4.98
N PRO A 45 4.71 15.25 4.67
CA PRO A 45 3.41 15.67 4.17
C PRO A 45 2.83 16.68 5.17
N PRO A 46 2.13 17.72 4.71
CA PRO A 46 1.49 18.68 5.60
C PRO A 46 0.72 17.90 6.67
N VAL A 47 1.04 18.12 7.94
CA VAL A 47 0.39 17.39 9.03
C VAL A 47 -1.10 17.66 8.97
N GLY A 48 -1.90 16.62 8.78
CA GLY A 48 -3.36 16.73 8.72
C GLY A 48 -3.93 17.02 7.33
N GLU A 49 -3.16 16.87 6.25
CA GLU A 49 -3.75 16.86 4.91
C GLU A 49 -4.66 15.63 4.73
N ARG A 50 -5.90 15.88 4.27
CA ARG A 50 -6.80 14.81 3.82
C ARG A 50 -6.59 14.56 2.34
N ILE A 51 -6.31 13.30 2.02
CA ILE A 51 -6.14 12.84 0.65
C ILE A 51 -7.10 11.68 0.37
N LEU A 52 -7.53 11.58 -0.88
CA LEU A 52 -8.15 10.36 -1.40
C LEU A 52 -7.04 9.42 -1.88
N THR A 53 -6.99 8.19 -1.38
CA THR A 53 -5.98 7.21 -1.80
C THR A 53 -6.59 5.81 -1.88
N THR A 54 -5.96 4.93 -2.66
CA THR A 54 -6.28 3.50 -2.65
C THR A 54 -5.30 2.77 -1.74
N MET A 55 -5.82 2.07 -0.74
CA MET A 55 -5.01 1.26 0.18
C MET A 55 -5.08 -0.20 -0.20
N LEU A 56 -3.94 -0.89 -0.15
CA LEU A 56 -3.81 -2.34 -0.14
C LEU A 56 -3.41 -2.76 1.27
N LEU A 57 -4.14 -3.70 1.84
CA LEU A 57 -3.75 -4.43 3.04
C LEU A 57 -3.50 -5.90 2.68
N THR A 58 -2.42 -6.48 3.18
CA THR A 58 -2.13 -7.91 3.02
C THR A 58 -1.77 -8.54 4.36
N ASP A 59 -1.98 -9.85 4.47
CA ASP A 59 -1.66 -10.62 5.67
C ASP A 59 -1.39 -12.09 5.32
N ILE A 60 -0.42 -12.72 5.98
CA ILE A 60 -0.11 -14.15 5.81
C ILE A 60 -1.13 -14.99 6.58
N VAL A 61 -1.76 -15.93 5.88
CA VAL A 61 -2.73 -16.85 6.48
C VAL A 61 -2.01 -17.84 7.38
N GLY A 62 -2.47 -17.97 8.63
CA GLY A 62 -1.94 -18.96 9.58
C GLY A 62 -0.50 -18.70 10.01
N SER A 63 -0.03 -17.44 9.92
CA SER A 63 1.33 -17.02 10.27
C SER A 63 1.76 -17.45 11.67
N THR A 64 0.90 -17.27 12.67
CA THR A 64 1.18 -17.62 14.08
C THR A 64 1.39 -19.12 14.26
N ASP A 65 0.57 -19.95 13.61
CA ASP A 65 0.69 -21.40 13.66
C ASP A 65 1.96 -21.86 12.95
N LEU A 66 2.30 -21.25 11.80
CA LEU A 66 3.52 -21.53 11.07
C LEU A 66 4.76 -21.16 11.89
N ALA A 67 4.80 -19.96 12.46
CA ALA A 67 5.88 -19.48 13.32
C ALA A 67 6.10 -20.44 14.51
N SER A 68 5.02 -20.86 15.15
CA SER A 68 5.08 -21.80 16.28
C SER A 68 5.64 -23.18 15.89
N ARG A 69 5.38 -23.64 14.66
CA ARG A 69 5.87 -24.94 14.17
C ARG A 69 7.35 -24.93 13.78
N ILE A 70 7.82 -23.86 13.15
CA ILE A 70 9.19 -23.79 12.60
C ILE A 70 10.18 -23.08 13.53
N GLY A 71 9.68 -22.35 14.53
CA GLY A 71 10.47 -21.58 15.50
C GLY A 71 10.89 -20.21 14.98
N ASP A 72 11.12 -19.28 15.91
CA ASP A 72 11.32 -17.85 15.63
C ASP A 72 12.43 -17.58 14.61
N SER A 73 13.60 -18.21 14.74
CA SER A 73 14.72 -17.96 13.82
C SER A 73 14.44 -18.39 12.37
N ALA A 74 13.68 -19.46 12.15
CA ALA A 74 13.29 -19.88 10.81
C ALA A 74 12.15 -19.01 10.27
N TRP A 75 11.24 -18.58 11.14
CA TRP A 75 10.17 -17.66 10.81
C TRP A 75 10.70 -16.28 10.39
N ASP A 76 11.71 -15.76 11.08
CA ASP A 76 12.36 -14.49 10.72
C ASP A 76 12.94 -14.54 9.29
N GLN A 77 13.55 -15.65 8.90
CA GLN A 77 14.07 -15.83 7.54
C GLN A 77 12.97 -15.91 6.48
N VAL A 78 11.82 -16.52 6.83
CA VAL A 78 10.64 -16.57 5.95
C VAL A 78 10.03 -15.17 5.80
N LEU A 79 9.90 -14.42 6.90
CA LEU A 79 9.41 -13.04 6.88
C LEU A 79 10.33 -12.11 6.11
N GLU A 80 11.65 -12.23 6.25
CA GLU A 80 12.60 -11.41 5.49
C GLU A 80 12.42 -11.61 3.98
N GLN A 81 12.34 -12.87 3.53
CA GLN A 81 12.12 -13.21 2.12
C GLN A 81 10.74 -12.75 1.63
N HIS A 82 9.71 -12.93 2.46
CA HIS A 82 8.36 -12.47 2.16
C HIS A 82 8.33 -10.95 1.97
N ASN A 83 8.88 -10.21 2.94
CA ASN A 83 8.89 -8.75 2.95
C ASN A 83 9.67 -8.19 1.76
N ALA A 84 10.82 -8.78 1.42
CA ALA A 84 11.57 -8.42 0.22
C ALA A 84 10.72 -8.60 -1.05
N ARG A 85 10.02 -9.73 -1.17
CA ARG A 85 9.19 -10.02 -2.34
C ARG A 85 7.98 -9.10 -2.46
N VAL A 86 7.34 -8.77 -1.35
CA VAL A 86 6.23 -7.79 -1.33
C VAL A 86 6.73 -6.42 -1.77
N ARG A 87 7.89 -5.96 -1.27
CA ARG A 87 8.48 -4.68 -1.67
C ARG A 87 8.79 -4.59 -3.16
N GLU A 88 9.34 -5.65 -3.76
CA GLU A 88 9.54 -5.72 -5.22
C GLU A 88 8.23 -5.54 -6.01
N VAL A 89 7.14 -6.13 -5.51
CA VAL A 89 5.81 -5.98 -6.11
C VAL A 89 5.30 -4.55 -5.94
N LEU A 90 5.40 -3.98 -4.74
CA LEU A 90 4.99 -2.60 -4.47
C LEU A 90 5.74 -1.63 -5.40
N GLU A 91 7.06 -1.77 -5.53
CA GLU A 91 7.87 -0.94 -6.43
C GLU A 91 7.40 -1.05 -7.89
N ARG A 92 7.25 -2.28 -8.39
CA ARG A 92 6.77 -2.54 -9.77
C ARG A 92 5.42 -1.88 -10.05
N TYR A 93 4.53 -1.91 -9.08
CA TYR A 93 3.19 -1.34 -9.17
C TYR A 93 3.10 0.06 -8.55
N ARG A 94 4.22 0.78 -8.37
CA ARG A 94 4.23 2.18 -7.87
C ARG A 94 3.39 2.36 -6.59
N GLY A 95 3.43 1.36 -5.71
CA GLY A 95 2.87 1.40 -4.37
C GLY A 95 3.86 2.03 -3.39
N THR A 96 3.34 2.69 -2.38
CA THR A 96 4.13 3.25 -1.28
C THR A 96 3.83 2.44 -0.02
N GLU A 97 4.83 1.74 0.52
CA GLU A 97 4.74 1.11 1.83
C GLU A 97 4.49 2.19 2.89
N ILE A 98 3.43 2.02 3.67
CA ILE A 98 3.05 2.93 4.75
C ILE A 98 3.44 2.32 6.10
N ASP A 99 3.10 1.05 6.30
CA ASP A 99 3.34 0.35 7.55
C ASP A 99 3.42 -1.17 7.31
N THR A 100 4.06 -1.87 8.24
CA THR A 100 4.18 -3.33 8.27
C THR A 100 3.84 -3.87 9.66
N THR A 101 2.95 -4.84 9.75
CA THR A 101 2.58 -5.50 11.02
C THR A 101 3.41 -6.76 11.31
N GLY A 102 4.54 -6.92 10.62
CA GLY A 102 5.41 -8.11 10.68
C GLY A 102 5.14 -9.06 9.52
N ASP A 103 3.94 -9.64 9.49
CA ASP A 103 3.45 -10.60 8.48
C ASP A 103 2.42 -10.00 7.49
N GLY A 104 2.18 -8.69 7.61
CA GLY A 104 1.25 -7.95 6.78
C GLY A 104 1.77 -6.57 6.39
N PHE A 105 1.20 -6.04 5.31
CA PHE A 105 1.56 -4.73 4.75
C PHE A 105 0.34 -3.83 4.63
N LEU A 106 0.54 -2.54 4.91
CA LEU A 106 -0.31 -1.45 4.44
C LEU A 106 0.46 -0.65 3.41
N ALA A 107 -0.09 -0.56 2.20
CA ALA A 107 0.48 0.23 1.12
C ALA A 107 -0.56 1.17 0.49
N ALA A 108 -0.11 2.34 0.04
CA ALA A 108 -0.93 3.34 -0.63
C ALA A 108 -0.62 3.41 -2.13
N PHE A 109 -1.65 3.66 -2.93
CA PHE A 109 -1.58 3.75 -4.39
C PHE A 109 -2.42 4.92 -4.89
N ASP A 110 -1.95 5.56 -5.96
CA ASP A 110 -2.69 6.62 -6.67
C ASP A 110 -3.70 6.10 -7.71
N GLY A 111 -3.97 4.79 -7.74
CA GLY A 111 -4.94 4.20 -8.68
C GLY A 111 -5.48 2.85 -8.26
N ALA A 112 -6.82 2.70 -8.33
CA ALA A 112 -7.56 1.52 -7.91
C ALA A 112 -7.11 0.23 -8.59
N ALA A 113 -7.12 0.20 -9.93
CA ALA A 113 -6.72 -0.99 -10.69
C ALA A 113 -5.28 -1.43 -10.39
N ARG A 114 -4.39 -0.47 -10.11
CA ARG A 114 -2.99 -0.75 -9.81
C ARG A 114 -2.81 -1.43 -8.45
N ALA A 115 -3.53 -0.96 -7.43
CA ALA A 115 -3.53 -1.60 -6.12
C ALA A 115 -4.09 -3.03 -6.18
N VAL A 116 -5.15 -3.25 -6.97
CA VAL A 116 -5.72 -4.59 -7.17
C VAL A 116 -4.72 -5.54 -7.85
N LEU A 117 -4.05 -5.08 -8.91
CA LEU A 117 -2.99 -5.84 -9.58
C LEU A 117 -1.80 -6.13 -8.65
N ALA A 118 -1.43 -5.17 -7.80
CA ALA A 118 -0.39 -5.37 -6.80
C ALA A 118 -0.80 -6.45 -5.77
N GLY A 119 -2.04 -6.42 -5.28
CA GLY A 119 -2.58 -7.45 -4.38
C GLY A 119 -2.55 -8.84 -5.01
N ALA A 120 -2.95 -8.97 -6.28
CA ALA A 120 -2.86 -10.23 -7.01
C ALA A 120 -1.41 -10.71 -7.19
N ALA A 121 -0.49 -9.79 -7.51
CA ALA A 121 0.92 -10.11 -7.66
C ALA A 121 1.59 -10.50 -6.33
N VAL A 122 1.19 -9.89 -5.20
CA VAL A 122 1.64 -10.32 -3.86
C VAL A 122 1.18 -11.75 -3.60
N ARG A 123 -0.12 -12.04 -3.79
CA ARG A 123 -0.68 -13.38 -3.63
C ARG A 123 0.09 -14.43 -4.44
N ASP A 124 0.34 -14.15 -5.72
CA ASP A 124 1.02 -15.09 -6.62
C ASP A 124 2.49 -15.27 -6.21
N ALA A 125 3.16 -14.21 -5.78
CA ALA A 125 4.54 -14.26 -5.34
C ALA A 125 4.71 -15.02 -4.02
N THR A 126 3.77 -14.86 -3.07
CA THR A 126 3.80 -15.60 -1.80
C THR A 126 3.45 -17.06 -1.99
N ARG A 127 2.53 -17.36 -2.93
CA ARG A 127 2.19 -18.74 -3.28
C ARG A 127 3.40 -19.51 -3.83
N ALA A 128 4.29 -18.84 -4.56
CA ALA A 128 5.55 -19.43 -5.02
C ALA A 128 6.54 -19.76 -3.89
N MET A 129 6.27 -19.30 -2.67
CA MET A 129 7.03 -19.58 -1.45
C MET A 129 6.30 -20.57 -0.53
N ASP A 130 5.26 -21.25 -1.02
CA ASP A 130 4.36 -22.11 -0.22
C ASP A 130 3.67 -21.37 0.93
N LEU A 131 3.44 -20.06 0.77
CA LEU A 131 2.67 -19.22 1.69
C LEU A 131 1.35 -18.79 1.05
N GLU A 132 0.29 -18.78 1.85
CA GLU A 132 -0.98 -18.16 1.45
C GLU A 132 -1.09 -16.77 2.06
N THR A 133 -1.50 -15.80 1.25
CA THR A 133 -1.86 -14.47 1.72
C THR A 133 -3.29 -14.16 1.37
N ARG A 134 -3.90 -13.32 2.18
CA ARG A 134 -5.15 -12.63 1.85
C ARG A 134 -4.87 -11.16 1.63
N ALA A 135 -5.66 -10.52 0.79
CA ALA A 135 -5.51 -9.10 0.48
C ALA A 135 -6.85 -8.38 0.44
N ALA A 136 -6.83 -7.09 0.78
CA ALA A 136 -7.97 -6.20 0.65
C ALA A 136 -7.57 -4.87 0.02
N VAL A 137 -8.43 -4.34 -0.86
CA VAL A 137 -8.22 -3.04 -1.50
C VAL A 137 -9.42 -2.13 -1.32
N HIS A 138 -9.19 -0.96 -0.75
CA HIS A 138 -10.23 0.04 -0.51
C HIS A 138 -9.74 1.44 -0.89
N THR A 139 -10.59 2.18 -1.58
CA THR A 139 -10.35 3.59 -1.90
C THR A 139 -11.20 4.47 -0.99
N GLY A 140 -10.56 5.39 -0.27
CA GLY A 140 -11.23 6.28 0.66
C GLY A 140 -10.36 7.44 1.10
N GLU A 141 -10.98 8.41 1.76
CA GLU A 141 -10.26 9.55 2.33
C GLU A 141 -9.54 9.16 3.61
N VAL A 142 -8.30 9.62 3.73
CA VAL A 142 -7.43 9.40 4.89
C VAL A 142 -6.70 10.69 5.24
N GLU A 143 -6.35 10.82 6.51
CA GLU A 143 -5.44 11.85 7.00
C GLU A 143 -4.01 11.31 6.97
N VAL A 144 -3.10 12.10 6.41
CA VAL A 144 -1.67 11.78 6.41
C VAL A 144 -1.02 12.43 7.63
N VAL A 145 -0.44 11.60 8.50
CA VAL A 145 0.20 12.05 9.74
C VAL A 145 1.54 11.35 9.90
N LEU A 146 2.63 12.10 9.81
CA LEU A 146 4.00 11.58 9.98
C LEU A 146 4.28 10.34 9.10
N GLY A 147 3.88 10.40 7.82
CA GLY A 147 4.05 9.30 6.86
C GLY A 147 3.07 8.13 7.01
N ASN A 148 2.22 8.14 8.04
CA ASN A 148 1.18 7.14 8.25
C ASN A 148 -0.18 7.58 7.72
N LEU A 149 -1.07 6.62 7.50
CA LEU A 149 -2.47 6.87 7.16
C LEU A 149 -3.37 6.67 8.38
N ARG A 150 -4.31 7.58 8.58
CA ARG A 150 -5.33 7.50 9.64
C ARG A 150 -6.71 7.78 9.07
N GLY A 151 -7.72 7.27 9.75
CA GLY A 151 -9.12 7.54 9.44
C GLY A 151 -9.94 6.28 9.22
N LEU A 152 -11.23 6.48 9.01
CA LEU A 152 -12.20 5.38 8.89
C LEU A 152 -11.83 4.44 7.74
N ALA A 153 -11.36 4.97 6.61
CA ALA A 153 -11.02 4.17 5.44
C ALA A 153 -9.90 3.13 5.71
N VAL A 154 -8.93 3.45 6.56
CA VAL A 154 -7.88 2.47 6.97
C VAL A 154 -8.54 1.29 7.71
N HIS A 155 -9.44 1.59 8.64
CA HIS A 155 -10.19 0.57 9.36
C HIS A 155 -11.15 -0.22 8.45
N GLU A 156 -11.82 0.44 7.50
CA GLU A 156 -12.64 -0.25 6.49
C GLU A 156 -11.81 -1.26 5.70
N THR A 157 -10.61 -0.87 5.26
CA THR A 157 -9.69 -1.76 4.54
C THR A 157 -9.34 -3.00 5.37
N ALA A 158 -8.97 -2.81 6.64
CA ALA A 158 -8.66 -3.92 7.54
C ALA A 158 -9.86 -4.85 7.81
N ARG A 159 -11.07 -4.30 7.82
CA ARG A 159 -12.29 -5.10 7.98
C ARG A 159 -12.66 -5.87 6.72
N ILE A 160 -12.39 -5.32 5.54
CA ILE A 160 -12.52 -6.05 4.28
C ILE A 160 -11.48 -7.18 4.24
N LEU A 161 -10.25 -6.94 4.68
CA LEU A 161 -9.22 -7.99 4.78
C LEU A 161 -9.65 -9.16 5.66
N ALA A 162 -10.29 -8.86 6.79
CA ALA A 162 -10.79 -9.89 7.70
C ALA A 162 -11.90 -10.79 7.11
N LEU A 163 -12.54 -10.36 6.01
CA LEU A 163 -13.52 -11.17 5.26
C LEU A 163 -12.88 -12.03 4.17
N ALA A 164 -11.62 -11.77 3.82
CA ALA A 164 -10.95 -12.43 2.71
C ALA A 164 -10.50 -13.85 3.10
N ASP A 165 -10.87 -14.80 2.24
CA ASP A 165 -10.41 -16.18 2.33
C ASP A 165 -8.91 -16.29 1.94
N PRO A 166 -8.24 -17.41 2.24
CA PRO A 166 -6.87 -17.63 1.80
C PRO A 166 -6.72 -17.49 0.28
N SER A 167 -5.65 -16.84 -0.15
CA SER A 167 -5.37 -16.56 -1.56
C SER A 167 -6.44 -15.69 -2.25
N GLU A 168 -7.24 -14.94 -1.49
CA GLU A 168 -8.26 -14.04 -2.04
C GLU A 168 -7.84 -12.57 -2.01
N VAL A 169 -8.23 -11.83 -3.06
CA VAL A 169 -8.13 -10.36 -3.11
C VAL A 169 -9.54 -9.78 -3.09
N LEU A 170 -9.96 -9.23 -1.94
CA LEU A 170 -11.24 -8.55 -1.80
C LEU A 170 -11.10 -7.05 -2.05
N ILE A 171 -12.15 -6.44 -2.60
CA ILE A 171 -12.21 -5.01 -2.86
C ILE A 171 -13.55 -4.42 -2.45
N SER A 172 -13.58 -3.14 -2.08
CA SER A 172 -14.85 -2.43 -1.85
C SER A 172 -15.55 -2.05 -3.16
N SER A 173 -16.85 -1.75 -3.10
CA SER A 173 -17.61 -1.19 -4.23
C SER A 173 -16.96 0.06 -4.84
N THR A 174 -16.51 1.00 -4.02
CA THR A 174 -15.79 2.20 -4.48
C THR A 174 -14.56 1.88 -5.33
N THR A 175 -13.72 0.94 -4.87
CA THR A 175 -12.53 0.50 -5.62
C THR A 175 -12.93 -0.16 -6.93
N ARG A 176 -14.00 -0.98 -6.93
CA ARG A 176 -14.51 -1.64 -8.14
C ARG A 176 -14.95 -0.62 -9.19
N GLU A 177 -15.70 0.40 -8.77
CA GLU A 177 -16.18 1.46 -9.65
C GLU A 177 -15.02 2.27 -10.25
N LEU A 178 -14.03 2.62 -9.43
CA LEU A 178 -12.83 3.34 -9.87
C LEU A 178 -11.89 2.50 -10.75
N ALA A 179 -11.96 1.17 -10.64
CA ALA A 179 -11.23 0.25 -11.51
C ALA A 179 -11.98 -0.07 -12.83
N SER A 180 -13.14 0.56 -13.08
CA SER A 180 -13.88 0.37 -14.33
C SER A 180 -13.01 0.72 -15.55
N GLY A 181 -13.10 -0.10 -16.60
CA GLY A 181 -12.28 0.06 -17.82
C GLY A 181 -10.87 -0.54 -17.73
N SER A 182 -10.45 -1.06 -16.58
CA SER A 182 -9.13 -1.72 -16.43
C SER A 182 -9.03 -3.13 -17.03
N GLY A 183 -10.17 -3.73 -17.39
CA GLY A 183 -10.24 -5.13 -17.82
C GLY A 183 -10.21 -6.15 -16.67
N LEU A 184 -10.21 -5.69 -15.41
CA LEU A 184 -10.33 -6.58 -14.25
C LEU A 184 -11.79 -7.03 -14.07
N ALA A 185 -11.96 -8.30 -13.72
CA ALA A 185 -13.26 -8.89 -13.44
C ALA A 185 -13.42 -9.17 -11.95
N PHE A 186 -14.64 -8.95 -11.43
CA PHE A 186 -14.93 -9.05 -10.01
C PHE A 186 -16.21 -9.85 -9.76
N ALA A 187 -16.14 -10.82 -8.86
CA ALA A 187 -17.28 -11.58 -8.37
C ALA A 187 -17.87 -10.92 -7.13
N ASP A 188 -19.19 -10.84 -7.05
CA ASP A 188 -19.89 -10.29 -5.88
C ASP A 188 -19.75 -11.24 -4.68
N ARG A 189 -19.33 -10.69 -3.53
CA ARG A 189 -19.18 -11.40 -2.25
C ARG A 189 -20.17 -10.89 -1.20
N GLY A 190 -21.19 -10.18 -1.65
CA GLY A 190 -22.33 -9.73 -0.85
C GLY A 190 -22.06 -8.46 -0.06
N THR A 191 -23.05 -8.11 0.74
CA THR A 191 -23.10 -6.90 1.56
C THR A 191 -22.84 -7.25 3.03
N HIS A 192 -21.96 -6.49 3.68
CA HIS A 192 -21.48 -6.75 5.03
C HIS A 192 -21.60 -5.51 5.90
N GLN A 193 -22.07 -5.69 7.14
CA GLN A 193 -22.02 -4.65 8.16
C GLN A 193 -20.66 -4.67 8.86
N LEU A 194 -19.76 -3.78 8.45
CA LEU A 194 -18.45 -3.65 9.07
C LEU A 194 -18.59 -2.90 10.41
N LYS A 195 -18.19 -3.50 11.54
CA LYS A 195 -18.29 -2.85 12.86
C LYS A 195 -17.64 -1.44 12.88
N GLY A 196 -18.37 -0.42 13.33
CA GLY A 196 -17.87 0.96 13.37
C GLY A 196 -17.99 1.72 12.04
N VAL A 197 -18.50 1.09 10.99
CA VAL A 197 -18.85 1.74 9.73
C VAL A 197 -20.36 2.02 9.72
N PRO A 198 -20.82 3.26 9.47
CA PRO A 198 -22.24 3.60 9.60
C PRO A 198 -23.16 2.90 8.60
N THR A 199 -22.62 2.46 7.46
CA THR A 199 -23.38 1.90 6.34
C THR A 199 -22.79 0.57 5.93
N GLU A 200 -23.64 -0.33 5.44
CA GLU A 200 -23.18 -1.60 4.91
C GLU A 200 -22.25 -1.40 3.70
N ARG A 201 -21.38 -2.38 3.48
CA ARG A 201 -20.39 -2.37 2.41
C ARG A 201 -20.55 -3.62 1.56
N GLN A 202 -20.78 -3.42 0.28
CA GLN A 202 -20.66 -4.50 -0.68
C GLN A 202 -19.18 -4.72 -1.01
N VAL A 203 -18.77 -5.98 -1.02
CA VAL A 203 -17.38 -6.39 -1.31
C VAL A 203 -17.36 -7.35 -2.49
N PHE A 204 -16.24 -7.36 -3.20
CA PHE A 204 -16.06 -8.15 -4.41
C PHE A 204 -14.72 -8.86 -4.41
N ALA A 205 -14.67 -10.07 -4.91
CA ALA A 205 -13.42 -10.81 -5.12
C ALA A 205 -12.89 -10.59 -6.53
N LEU A 206 -11.58 -10.37 -6.66
CA LEU A 206 -10.91 -10.43 -7.96
C LEU A 206 -11.05 -11.84 -8.57
N VAL A 207 -11.44 -11.91 -9.84
CA VAL A 207 -11.53 -13.16 -10.59
C VAL A 207 -10.26 -13.36 -11.41
N ASP A 208 -9.58 -14.49 -11.21
CA ASP A 208 -8.43 -14.85 -12.04
C ASP A 208 -8.87 -15.12 -13.49
N GLY A 209 -8.18 -14.48 -14.46
CA GLY A 209 -8.39 -14.76 -15.90
C GLY A 209 -9.47 -13.95 -16.62
N GLY A 210 -9.89 -12.80 -16.09
CA GLY A 210 -10.98 -11.98 -16.64
C GLY A 210 -10.66 -11.06 -17.83
N ALA A 211 -9.72 -11.38 -18.72
CA ALA A 211 -9.64 -10.68 -20.01
C ALA A 211 -10.80 -11.17 -20.90
N THR A 212 -12.00 -10.62 -20.71
CA THR A 212 -13.09 -10.85 -21.65
C THR A 212 -12.66 -10.32 -23.02
N SER A 213 -12.50 -11.23 -23.99
CA SER A 213 -12.26 -10.87 -25.38
C SER A 213 -13.34 -9.89 -25.86
N PRO A 214 -12.98 -8.84 -26.62
CA PRO A 214 -13.99 -7.97 -27.21
C PRO A 214 -14.84 -8.81 -28.16
N LYS A 215 -16.15 -8.87 -27.94
CA LYS A 215 -17.08 -9.39 -28.92
C LYS A 215 -17.00 -8.49 -30.16
N GLY A 216 -16.63 -9.09 -31.29
CA GLY A 216 -16.66 -8.46 -32.60
C GLY A 216 -18.08 -8.19 -33.11
#